data_AF-A0A2V3I3X4-F1
#
_entry.id   AF-A0A2V3I3X4-F1
#
_cell.length_a   1.000
_cell.length_b   1.000
_cell.length_c   1.000
_cell.angle_alpha   90.00
_cell.angle_beta   90.00
_cell.angle_gamma   90.00
#
_symmetry.space_group_name_H-M   'P 1'
#
loop_
_entity.id
_entity.type
_entity.pdbx_description
1 polymer ?
#
loop_
_entity_poly.entity_id
_entity_poly.type
_entity_poly.pdbx_seq_one_letter_code
_entity_poly.pdbx_strand_id
1 'polypeptide(L)'
;MYDGVVINTQIIGSNKLIVYKSYNDERISKNVSRLFISRDVMPDNKAKFTAVIEFEPKQSHDVKFRASIIEQHKEVESDQLFAKFSA
;
A
#
# COMPACT_ATOMS: atom_id res chain seq x y z
N MET A 1 -2.32 7.71 20.55
CA MET A 1 -1.22 6.77 20.20
C MET A 1 -1.80 5.92 19.11
N TYR A 2 -1.25 5.97 17.90
CA TYR A 2 -1.89 5.33 16.74
C TYR A 2 -1.62 3.81 16.70
N ASP A 3 -2.55 3.06 16.09
CA ASP A 3 -2.58 1.61 15.99
C ASP A 3 -1.59 1.11 14.92
N GLY A 4 -1.53 1.81 13.79
CA GLY A 4 -0.67 1.44 12.67
C GLY A 4 -0.90 2.29 11.43
N VAL A 5 -0.32 1.85 10.32
CA VAL A 5 -0.46 2.48 9.02
C VAL A 5 -1.15 1.53 8.06
N VAL A 6 -2.07 2.07 7.28
CA VAL A 6 -2.73 1.38 6.17
C VAL A 6 -2.19 1.90 4.87
N ILE A 7 -1.76 0.99 3.99
CA ILE A 7 -1.41 1.30 2.61
C ILE A 7 -2.53 0.79 1.70
N ASN A 8 -3.09 1.71 0.94
CA ASN A 8 -4.02 1.44 -0.15
C ASN A 8 -3.42 1.91 -1.46
N THR A 9 -3.54 1.09 -2.50
CA THR A 9 -3.06 1.43 -3.83
C THR A 9 -4.17 1.24 -4.85
N GLN A 10 -4.35 2.22 -5.72
CA GLN A 10 -5.36 2.23 -6.76
C GLN A 10 -4.70 2.51 -8.11
N ILE A 11 -5.07 1.72 -9.13
CA ILE A 11 -4.66 1.96 -10.51
C ILE A 11 -5.79 2.72 -11.20
N ILE A 12 -5.55 3.97 -11.57
CA ILE A 12 -6.56 4.83 -12.17
C ILE A 12 -6.93 4.31 -13.56
N GLY A 13 -8.23 4.19 -13.81
CA GLY A 13 -8.76 3.65 -15.06
C GLY A 13 -8.60 2.12 -15.20
N SER A 14 -8.35 1.38 -14.12
CA SER A 14 -8.28 -0.08 -14.11
C SER A 14 -8.91 -0.68 -12.85
N ASN A 15 -9.58 -1.82 -13.01
CA ASN A 15 -10.09 -2.62 -11.88
C ASN A 15 -9.08 -3.68 -11.42
N LYS A 16 -7.87 -3.67 -11.99
CA LYS A 16 -6.80 -4.59 -11.58
C LYS A 16 -6.23 -4.14 -10.23
N LEU A 17 -5.87 -5.13 -9.42
CA LEU A 17 -5.30 -4.92 -8.10
C LEU A 17 -3.78 -5.08 -8.14
N ILE A 18 -3.10 -4.35 -7.25
CA ILE A 18 -1.71 -4.65 -6.92
C ILE A 18 -1.64 -5.84 -5.96
N VAL A 19 -0.47 -6.48 -5.89
CA VAL A 19 -0.20 -7.55 -4.93
C VAL A 19 0.95 -7.13 -4.02
N TYR A 20 0.67 -6.97 -2.74
CA TYR A 20 1.72 -6.78 -1.73
C TYR A 20 2.45 -8.11 -1.50
N LYS A 21 3.78 -8.08 -1.54
CA LYS A 21 4.65 -9.26 -1.39
C LYS A 21 5.36 -9.31 -0.05
N SER A 22 5.66 -8.16 0.53
CA SER A 22 6.34 -8.06 1.83
C SER A 22 6.07 -6.73 2.53
N TYR A 23 6.25 -6.71 3.85
CA TYR A 23 6.41 -5.51 4.67
C TYR A 23 7.45 -5.76 5.75
N ASN A 24 8.28 -4.76 6.07
CA ASN A 24 9.31 -4.82 7.13
C ASN A 24 10.06 -6.16 7.19
N ASP A 25 10.52 -6.63 6.02
CA ASP A 25 11.24 -7.89 5.80
C ASP A 25 10.43 -9.18 6.00
N GLU A 26 9.16 -9.09 6.39
CA GLU A 26 8.21 -10.21 6.42
C GLU A 26 7.55 -10.43 5.06
N ARG A 27 7.44 -11.70 4.64
CA ARG A 27 6.72 -12.07 3.41
C ARG A 27 5.23 -12.17 3.68
N ILE A 28 4.44 -11.63 2.76
CA ILE A 28 2.99 -11.75 2.78
C ILE A 28 2.61 -13.03 2.00
N SER A 29 2.02 -13.99 2.70
CA SER A 29 1.65 -15.29 2.11
C SER A 29 0.33 -15.26 1.34
N LYS A 30 -0.53 -14.25 1.57
CA LYS A 30 -1.84 -14.10 0.92
C LYS A 30 -1.95 -12.76 0.22
N ASN A 31 -2.47 -12.76 -1.00
CA ASN A 31 -2.74 -11.52 -1.71
C ASN A 31 -3.78 -10.71 -0.91
N VAL A 32 -3.41 -9.51 -0.48
CA VAL A 32 -4.30 -8.56 0.18
C VAL A 32 -4.47 -7.34 -0.70
N SER A 33 -5.69 -6.79 -0.77
CA SER A 33 -5.97 -5.53 -1.48
C SER A 33 -5.57 -4.31 -0.66
N ARG A 34 -5.54 -4.46 0.67
CA ARG A 34 -5.20 -3.44 1.66
C ARG A 34 -4.12 -3.99 2.59
N LEU A 35 -3.01 -3.28 2.72
CA LEU A 35 -1.94 -3.67 3.62
C LEU A 35 -2.07 -2.87 4.92
N PHE A 36 -2.15 -3.56 6.05
CA PHE A 36 -2.05 -2.95 7.38
C PHE A 36 -0.71 -3.34 7.99
N ILE A 37 0.02 -2.35 8.50
CA ILE A 37 1.29 -2.54 9.19
C ILE A 37 1.12 -1.98 10.61
N SER A 38 1.18 -2.87 11.61
CA SER A 38 1.08 -2.47 13.02
C SER A 38 2.23 -1.54 13.39
N ARG A 39 1.95 -0.55 14.24
CA ARG A 39 2.99 0.28 14.84
C ARG A 39 4.05 -0.54 15.58
N ASP A 40 3.66 -1.66 16.17
CA ASP A 40 4.56 -2.52 16.95
C ASP A 40 5.69 -3.13 16.10
N VAL A 41 5.48 -3.23 14.78
CA VAL A 41 6.44 -3.81 13.84
C VAL A 41 7.10 -2.75 12.96
N MET A 42 6.99 -1.45 13.28
CA MET A 42 7.60 -0.34 12.54
C MET A 42 8.85 0.20 13.26
N PRO A 43 10.04 -0.41 13.07
CA PRO A 43 11.27 0.13 13.64
C PRO A 43 11.52 1.54 13.10
N ASP A 44 12.02 2.43 13.95
CA ASP A 44 12.30 3.84 13.63
C ASP A 44 11.09 4.64 13.09
N ASN A 45 9.86 4.23 13.44
CA ASN A 45 8.61 4.77 12.90
C ASN A 45 8.53 4.69 11.36
N LYS A 46 9.14 3.65 10.77
CA LYS A 46 9.15 3.44 9.32
C LYS A 46 8.47 2.13 8.96
N ALA A 47 7.61 2.21 7.95
CA ALA A 47 7.09 1.06 7.22
C ALA A 47 7.79 0.97 5.87
N LYS A 48 8.30 -0.21 5.53
CA LYS A 48 8.76 -0.56 4.19
C LYS A 48 7.88 -1.67 3.67
N PHE A 49 7.48 -1.60 2.41
CA PHE A 49 6.71 -2.66 1.78
C PHE A 49 7.11 -2.81 0.31
N THR A 50 6.83 -3.97 -0.24
CA THR A 50 6.97 -4.22 -1.68
C THR A 50 5.63 -4.64 -2.25
N ALA A 51 5.25 -4.02 -3.36
CA ALA A 51 4.07 -4.34 -4.14
C ALA A 51 4.45 -4.57 -5.59
N VAL A 52 3.72 -5.46 -6.27
CA VAL A 52 3.93 -5.80 -7.67
C VAL A 52 2.61 -5.64 -8.42
N ILE A 53 2.69 -5.13 -9.65
CA ILE A 53 1.60 -5.15 -10.62
C ILE A 53 1.83 -6.36 -11.53
N GLU A 54 0.94 -7.35 -11.48
CA GLU A 54 1.11 -8.64 -12.18
C GLU A 54 0.47 -8.69 -13.58
N PHE A 55 0.20 -7.53 -14.18
CA PHE A 55 -0.36 -7.47 -15.54
C PHE A 55 0.40 -6.46 -16.39
N GLU A 56 0.44 -6.72 -17.70
CA GLU A 56 1.01 -5.79 -18.66
C GLU A 56 0.02 -4.66 -18.99
N PRO A 57 0.44 -3.38 -18.88
CA PRO A 57 -0.43 -2.25 -19.18
C PRO A 57 -0.63 -2.14 -20.69
N LYS A 58 -1.90 -2.14 -21.14
CA LYS A 58 -2.25 -1.82 -22.54
C LYS A 58 -2.19 -0.32 -22.85
N GLN A 59 -2.15 0.52 -21.80
CA GLN A 59 -2.07 1.96 -21.84
C GLN A 59 -1.41 2.49 -20.57
N SER A 60 -0.97 3.74 -20.55
CA SER A 60 -0.43 4.36 -19.34
C SER A 60 -1.52 4.50 -18.27
N HIS A 61 -1.17 4.15 -17.03
CA HIS A 61 -2.01 4.32 -15.85
C HIS A 61 -1.29 5.16 -14.80
N ASP A 62 -2.05 6.01 -14.11
CA ASP A 62 -1.57 6.59 -12.85
C ASP A 62 -1.86 5.60 -11.72
N VAL A 63 -0.87 5.36 -10.89
CA VAL A 63 -0.95 4.51 -9.71
C VAL A 63 -0.90 5.40 -8.49
N LYS A 64 -2.03 5.47 -7.79
CA LYS A 64 -2.19 6.24 -6.56
C LYS A 64 -1.87 5.35 -5.37
N PHE A 65 -0.83 5.70 -4.63
CA PHE A 65 -0.52 5.14 -3.32
C PHE A 65 -1.05 6.07 -2.25
N ARG A 66 -1.71 5.51 -1.24
CA ARG A 66 -2.22 6.26 -0.09
C ARG A 66 -1.81 5.57 1.19
N ALA A 67 -1.15 6.31 2.06
CA ALA A 67 -0.82 5.89 3.42
C ALA A 67 -1.73 6.62 4.40
N SER A 68 -2.34 5.87 5.31
CA SER A 68 -3.27 6.38 6.32
C SER A 68 -2.82 5.96 7.71
N ILE A 69 -2.74 6.89 8.65
CA ILE A 69 -2.54 6.61 10.07
C ILE A 69 -3.89 6.22 10.67
N ILE A 70 -3.93 5.06 11.32
CA ILE A 70 -5.13 4.54 12.00
C ILE A 70 -4.93 4.65 13.50
N GLU A 71 -5.88 5.26 14.20
CA GLU A 71 -5.97 5.34 15.66
C GLU A 71 -7.38 4.97 16.11
N GLN A 72 -7.52 4.01 17.02
CA GLN A 72 -8.80 3.50 17.51
C GLN A 72 -9.75 3.08 16.38
N HIS A 73 -9.25 2.33 15.39
CA HIS A 73 -10.00 1.92 14.19
C HIS A 73 -10.50 3.07 13.29
N LYS A 74 -10.08 4.32 13.54
CA LYS A 74 -10.40 5.48 12.72
C LYS A 74 -9.16 5.96 12.00
N GLU A 75 -9.34 6.44 10.78
CA GLU A 75 -8.29 7.18 10.10
C GLU A 75 -8.20 8.58 10.69
N VAL A 76 -6.98 9.01 11.03
CA VAL A 76 -6.73 10.33 11.64
C VAL A 76 -5.86 11.24 10.78
N GLU A 77 -5.05 10.68 9.89
CA GLU A 77 -4.19 11.42 8.97
C GLU A 77 -3.91 10.57 7.73
N SER A 78 -3.68 11.19 6.58
CA SER A 78 -3.29 10.44 5.38
C SER A 78 -2.50 11.28 4.39
N ASP A 79 -1.59 10.64 3.69
CA ASP A 79 -0.88 11.23 2.56
C ASP A 79 -0.97 10.33 1.32
N GLN A 80 -0.75 10.91 0.15
CA GLN A 80 -0.88 10.22 -1.12
C GLN A 80 0.23 10.60 -2.11
N LEU A 81 0.67 9.60 -2.88
CA LEU A 81 1.66 9.75 -3.93
C LEU A 81 1.13 9.13 -5.23
N PHE A 82 1.48 9.74 -6.35
CA PHE A 82 1.16 9.24 -7.68
C PHE A 82 2.43 8.78 -8.39
N ALA A 83 2.37 7.61 -8.99
CA ALA A 83 3.39 7.07 -9.88
C ALA A 83 2.76 6.77 -11.24
N LYS A 84 3.57 6.72 -12.31
CA LYS A 84 3.12 6.27 -13.63
C LYS A 84 3.47 4.80 -13.85
N PHE A 85 2.53 4.06 -14.41
CA PHE A 85 2.72 2.68 -14.86
C PHE A 85 2.40 2.59 -16.35
N SER A 86 3.43 2.36 -17.16
CA SER A 86 3.35 2.26 -18.61
C SER A 86 4.17 1.07 -19.10
N ALA A 87 3.96 0.68 -20.36
CA ALA A 87 4.81 -0.27 -21.07
C ALA A 87 6.16 0.37 -21.43
#